data_AF-L1I7N9-F1
#
_entry.id   AF-L1I7N9-F1
#
_cell.length_a   1.000
_cell.length_b   1.000
_cell.length_c   1.000
_cell.angle_alpha   90.00
_cell.angle_beta   90.00
_cell.angle_gamma   90.00
#
_symmetry.space_group_name_H-M   'P 1'
#
loop_
_entity.id
_entity.type
_entity.pdbx_description
1 polymer ?
#
loop_
_entity_poly.entity_id
_entity_poly.type
_entity_poly.pdbx_seq_one_letter_code
_entity_poly.pdbx_strand_id
1 'polypeptide(L)'
;MHLIFKAQSPLKDNLISILKMSFVHARNLGVFVFIYKGLLSAARLLYIALGLGVSTPPGAAARGWHALLAGWIWAIVMWIYEVEPKMLQPSLEASMRYLYTDSNSWSRKERFFPTLASAAILGSVFWMKRKSLADLWDLKKRV
;
A
#
# COMPACT_ATOMS: atom_id res chain seq x y z
N MET A 1 -23.97 -1.29 9.18
CA MET A 1 -22.89 -0.32 9.44
C MET A 1 -23.32 1.03 8.90
N HIS A 2 -23.37 2.02 9.78
CA HIS A 2 -24.19 3.22 9.69
C HIS A 2 -23.31 4.46 9.39
N LEU A 3 -23.47 4.97 8.15
CA LEU A 3 -23.24 6.32 7.64
C LEU A 3 -21.97 7.09 8.07
N ILE A 4 -21.02 7.18 7.13
CA ILE A 4 -19.68 7.77 7.24
C ILE A 4 -19.68 9.32 7.20
N PHE A 5 -20.82 9.99 7.08
CA PHE A 5 -20.84 11.46 7.05
C PHE A 5 -22.06 12.03 7.78
N LYS A 6 -22.02 11.99 9.11
CA LYS A 6 -22.84 12.90 9.92
C LYS A 6 -22.20 14.28 9.81
N ALA A 7 -22.71 15.11 8.90
CA ALA A 7 -22.25 16.46 8.59
C ALA A 7 -22.41 17.50 9.74
N GLN A 8 -22.49 17.06 11.00
CA GLN A 8 -22.88 17.89 12.15
C GLN A 8 -21.90 17.81 13.35
N SER A 9 -20.80 17.06 13.26
CA SER A 9 -19.81 17.01 14.35
C SER A 9 -18.67 18.01 14.10
N PRO A 10 -18.19 18.74 15.14
CA PRO A 10 -17.10 19.70 14.98
C PRO A 10 -15.88 19.02 14.35
N LEU A 11 -15.21 19.70 13.41
CA LEU A 11 -14.10 19.16 12.59
C LEU A 11 -13.01 18.45 13.42
N LYS A 12 -12.82 18.90 14.66
CA LYS A 12 -11.85 18.33 15.62
C LYS A 12 -12.18 16.87 15.98
N ASP A 13 -13.45 16.53 16.19
CA ASP A 13 -13.86 15.18 16.63
C ASP A 13 -13.70 14.16 15.51
N ASN A 14 -13.99 14.57 14.27
CA ASN A 14 -13.78 13.75 13.09
C ASN A 14 -12.28 13.53 12.83
N LEU A 15 -11.45 14.57 12.98
CA LEU A 15 -9.98 14.47 12.87
C LEU A 15 -9.41 13.52 13.92
N ILE A 16 -9.80 13.69 15.19
CA ILE A 16 -9.35 12.82 16.29
C ILE A 16 -9.80 11.38 16.05
N SER A 17 -11.02 11.16 15.58
CA SER A 17 -11.54 9.83 15.24
C SER A 17 -10.73 9.16 14.13
N ILE A 18 -10.46 9.88 13.03
CA ILE A 18 -9.66 9.39 11.90
C ILE A 18 -8.23 9.10 12.35
N LEU A 19 -7.63 9.97 13.16
CA LEU A 19 -6.26 9.83 13.65
C LEU A 19 -6.14 8.65 14.62
N LYS A 20 -7.15 8.44 15.48
CA LYS A 20 -7.25 7.28 16.37
C LYS A 20 -7.41 5.97 15.58
N MET A 21 -8.28 5.93 14.57
CA MET A 21 -8.43 4.76 13.70
C MET A 21 -7.13 4.46 12.94
N SER A 22 -6.48 5.49 12.40
CA SER A 22 -5.18 5.37 11.72
C SER A 22 -4.08 4.88 12.65
N PHE A 23 -4.05 5.37 13.90
CA PHE A 23 -3.05 4.98 14.88
C PHE A 23 -3.22 3.53 15.35
N VAL A 24 -4.47 3.09 15.59
CA VAL A 24 -4.77 1.68 15.91
C VAL A 24 -4.37 0.78 14.74
N HIS A 25 -4.66 1.19 13.50
CA HIS A 25 -4.27 0.45 12.31
C HIS A 25 -2.73 0.35 12.17
N ALA A 26 -2.02 1.47 12.36
CA ALA A 26 -0.55 1.51 12.32
C ALA A 26 0.06 0.63 13.42
N ARG A 27 -0.53 0.60 14.62
CA ARG A 27 -0.07 -0.24 15.72
C ARG A 27 -0.23 -1.73 15.41
N ASN A 28 -1.36 -2.13 14.84
CA ASN A 28 -1.59 -3.52 14.43
C ASN A 28 -0.61 -3.95 13.33
N LEU A 29 -0.33 -3.09 12.36
CA LEU A 29 0.67 -3.34 11.33
C LEU A 29 2.08 -3.48 11.92
N GLY A 30 2.46 -2.59 12.85
CA GLY A 30 3.77 -2.63 13.51
C GLY A 30 3.98 -3.91 14.30
N VAL A 31 2.98 -4.33 15.09
CA VAL A 31 3.02 -5.59 15.84
C VAL A 31 3.09 -6.80 14.90
N PHE A 32 2.31 -6.80 13.82
CA PHE A 32 2.34 -7.86 12.81
C PHE A 32 3.72 -8.03 12.19
N VAL A 33 4.34 -6.94 11.72
CA VAL A 33 5.68 -6.98 11.11
C VAL A 33 6.74 -7.43 12.11
N PHE A 34 6.63 -6.99 13.36
CA PHE A 34 7.54 -7.39 14.43
C PHE A 34 7.46 -8.90 14.71
N ILE A 35 6.25 -9.44 14.90
CA ILE A 35 6.04 -10.88 15.11
C ILE A 35 6.50 -11.67 13.89
N TYR A 36 6.12 -11.25 12.68
CA TYR A 36 6.50 -11.92 11.44
C TYR A 36 8.02 -12.00 11.27
N LYS A 37 8.72 -10.86 11.41
CA LYS A 37 10.19 -10.82 11.29
C LYS A 37 10.88 -11.55 12.44
N GLY A 38 10.32 -11.49 13.65
CA GLY A 38 10.82 -12.23 14.81
C GLY A 38 10.69 -13.75 14.64
N LEU A 39 9.56 -14.22 14.10
CA LEU A 39 9.37 -15.62 13.77
C LEU A 39 10.32 -16.06 12.66
N LEU A 40 10.49 -15.24 11.62
CA LEU A 40 11.40 -15.52 10.52
C LEU A 40 12.86 -15.59 10.99
N SER A 41 13.27 -14.69 11.90
CA SER A 41 14.63 -14.69 12.46
C SER A 41 14.85 -15.89 13.38
N ALA A 42 13.88 -16.22 14.23
CA ALA A 42 13.93 -17.40 15.10
C ALA A 42 14.02 -18.70 14.27
N ALA A 43 13.18 -18.84 13.24
CA ALA A 43 13.25 -19.96 12.31
C ALA A 43 14.60 -20.03 11.62
N ARG A 44 15.15 -18.90 11.16
CA ARG A 44 16.48 -18.86 10.54
C ARG A 44 17.59 -19.29 11.50
N LEU A 45 17.55 -18.83 12.75
CA LEU A 45 18.51 -19.22 13.79
C LEU A 45 18.41 -20.72 14.10
N LEU A 46 17.19 -21.27 14.20
CA LEU A 46 16.96 -22.70 14.41
C LEU A 46 17.49 -23.53 13.23
N TYR A 47 17.24 -23.11 12.00
CA TYR A 47 17.74 -23.79 10.80
C TYR A 47 19.27 -23.83 10.75
N ILE A 48 19.93 -22.73 11.12
CA ILE A 48 21.40 -22.66 11.23
C ILE A 48 21.89 -23.59 12.36
N ALA A 49 21.22 -23.61 13.51
CA ALA A 49 21.56 -24.48 14.64
C ALA A 49 21.41 -25.98 14.30
N LEU A 50 20.47 -26.32 13.41
CA LEU A 50 20.27 -27.67 12.86
C LEU A 50 21.32 -28.06 11.80
N GLY A 51 22.27 -27.17 11.46
CA GLY A 51 23.33 -27.44 10.48
C GLY A 51 22.85 -27.47 9.02
N LEU A 52 21.59 -27.10 8.76
CA LEU A 52 21.05 -26.98 7.41
C LEU A 52 21.48 -25.62 6.85
N GLY A 53 22.50 -25.61 5.99
CA GLY A 53 23.04 -24.38 5.38
C GLY A 53 21.96 -23.53 4.70
N VAL A 54 21.67 -22.35 5.26
CA VAL A 54 20.75 -21.37 4.66
C VAL A 54 21.53 -20.43 3.76
N SER A 55 21.58 -20.74 2.46
CA SER A 55 22.29 -19.95 1.45
C SER A 55 21.39 -18.94 0.71
N THR A 56 20.22 -18.59 1.24
CA THR A 56 19.36 -17.59 0.58
C THR A 56 19.82 -16.15 0.93
N PRO A 57 20.23 -15.34 -0.06
CA PRO A 57 20.52 -13.94 0.14
C PRO A 57 19.27 -13.19 0.66
N PRO A 58 19.40 -12.24 1.61
CA PRO A 58 18.29 -11.37 1.97
C PRO A 58 17.80 -10.61 0.73
N GLY A 59 16.54 -10.80 0.34
CA GLY A 59 15.96 -10.14 -0.83
C GLY A 59 16.14 -10.85 -2.17
N ALA A 60 16.63 -12.10 -2.19
CA ALA A 60 16.60 -12.91 -3.41
C ALA A 60 15.16 -13.14 -3.86
N ALA A 61 14.89 -12.85 -5.14
CA ALA A 61 13.58 -13.03 -5.74
C ALA A 61 13.09 -14.47 -5.52
N ALA A 62 11.84 -14.61 -5.07
CA ALA A 62 11.20 -15.90 -4.88
C ALA A 62 11.33 -16.71 -6.19
N ARG A 63 11.94 -17.89 -6.10
CA ARG A 63 12.20 -18.82 -7.22
C ARG A 63 10.92 -18.96 -8.08
N GLY A 64 11.03 -18.98 -9.41
CA GLY A 64 9.89 -18.79 -10.33
C GLY A 64 8.65 -19.68 -10.13
N TRP A 65 8.76 -20.82 -9.44
CA TRP A 65 7.61 -21.66 -9.07
C TRP A 65 6.57 -20.93 -8.21
N HIS A 66 6.98 -19.95 -7.38
CA HIS A 66 6.04 -19.14 -6.59
C HIS A 66 5.13 -18.30 -7.48
N ALA A 67 5.61 -17.84 -8.64
CA ALA A 67 4.81 -17.07 -9.58
C ALA A 67 3.74 -17.94 -10.26
N LEU A 68 4.07 -19.20 -10.58
CA LEU A 68 3.11 -20.16 -11.11
C LEU A 68 2.01 -20.46 -10.08
N LEU A 69 2.38 -20.71 -8.83
CA LEU A 69 1.40 -20.91 -7.77
C LEU A 69 0.55 -19.66 -7.51
N ALA A 70 1.15 -18.47 -7.52
CA ALA A 70 0.40 -17.22 -7.39
C ALA A 70 -0.61 -17.06 -8.53
N GLY A 71 -0.22 -17.39 -9.77
CA GLY A 71 -1.12 -17.39 -10.92
C GLY A 71 -2.28 -18.39 -10.76
N TRP A 72 -1.99 -19.59 -10.26
CA TRP A 72 -3.01 -20.62 -9.99
C TRP A 72 -3.98 -20.21 -8.88
N ILE A 73 -3.46 -19.71 -7.76
CA ILE A 73 -4.28 -19.18 -6.66
C ILE A 73 -5.17 -18.04 -7.17
N TRP A 74 -4.61 -17.13 -7.97
CA TRP A 74 -5.35 -16.03 -8.55
C TRP A 74 -6.46 -16.51 -9.50
N ALA A 75 -6.18 -17.51 -10.35
CA ALA A 75 -7.19 -18.10 -11.23
C ALA A 75 -8.35 -18.72 -10.44
N ILE A 76 -8.06 -19.44 -9.34
CA ILE A 76 -9.06 -19.99 -8.44
C ILE A 76 -9.88 -18.87 -7.78
N VAL A 77 -9.23 -17.80 -7.32
CA VAL A 77 -9.92 -16.64 -6.72
C VAL A 77 -10.89 -16.01 -7.71
N MET A 78 -10.47 -15.80 -8.96
CA MET A 78 -11.33 -15.27 -10.01
C MET A 78 -12.51 -16.21 -10.30
N TRP A 79 -12.27 -17.52 -10.33
CA TRP A 79 -13.32 -18.52 -10.51
C TRP A 79 -14.37 -18.47 -9.40
N ILE A 80 -13.95 -18.41 -8.12
CA ILE A 80 -14.88 -18.34 -6.99
C ILE A 80 -15.66 -17.02 -7.01
N TYR A 81 -15.00 -15.91 -7.38
CA TYR A 81 -15.66 -14.61 -7.48
C TYR A 81 -16.77 -14.58 -8.54
N GLU A 82 -16.58 -15.29 -9.65
CA GLU A 82 -17.58 -15.37 -10.72
C GLU A 82 -18.78 -16.27 -10.35
N VAL A 83 -18.55 -17.35 -9.60
CA VAL A 83 -19.62 -18.29 -9.20
C VAL A 83 -20.40 -17.80 -7.98
N GLU A 84 -19.72 -17.48 -6.87
CA GLU A 84 -20.37 -17.03 -5.63
C GLU A 84 -19.47 -16.07 -4.84
N PRO A 85 -19.55 -14.74 -5.09
CA PRO A 85 -18.65 -13.77 -4.50
C PRO A 85 -18.75 -13.66 -2.96
N LYS A 86 -19.85 -14.11 -2.37
CA LYS A 86 -20.11 -14.07 -0.92
C LYS A 86 -19.28 -15.10 -0.12
N MET A 87 -18.70 -16.10 -0.79
CA MET A 87 -17.78 -17.06 -0.18
C MET A 87 -16.36 -16.48 -0.04
N LEU A 88 -16.03 -15.36 -0.69
CA LEU A 88 -14.75 -14.69 -0.53
C LEU A 88 -14.69 -13.91 0.78
N GLN A 89 -13.48 -13.71 1.30
CA GLN A 89 -13.26 -12.83 2.43
C GLN A 89 -13.86 -11.43 2.12
N PRO A 90 -14.67 -10.84 3.01
CA PRO A 90 -15.42 -9.61 2.72
C PRO A 90 -14.57 -8.43 2.23
N SER A 91 -13.31 -8.36 2.67
CA SER A 91 -12.36 -7.33 2.23
C SER A 91 -11.87 -7.55 0.79
N LEU A 92 -11.65 -8.80 0.39
CA LEU A 92 -11.22 -9.15 -0.96
C LEU A 92 -12.38 -8.98 -1.95
N GLU A 93 -13.58 -9.42 -1.56
CA GLU A 93 -14.82 -9.19 -2.32
C GLU A 93 -15.04 -7.70 -2.57
N ALA A 94 -14.96 -6.86 -1.54
CA ALA A 94 -15.14 -5.41 -1.68
C ALA A 94 -14.10 -4.77 -2.62
N SER A 95 -12.84 -5.20 -2.53
CA SER A 95 -11.79 -4.73 -3.43
C SER A 95 -12.02 -5.15 -4.88
N MET A 96 -12.40 -6.40 -5.12
CA MET A 96 -12.70 -6.91 -6.46
C MET A 96 -13.94 -6.22 -7.06
N ARG A 97 -15.00 -6.07 -6.28
CA ARG A 97 -16.22 -5.36 -6.70
C ARG A 97 -15.91 -3.90 -7.07
N TYR A 98 -15.07 -3.23 -6.27
CA TYR A 98 -14.64 -1.88 -6.60
C TYR A 98 -13.88 -1.84 -7.93
N LEU A 99 -12.90 -2.73 -8.12
CA LEU A 99 -12.06 -2.76 -9.33
C LEU A 99 -12.84 -3.12 -10.60
N TYR A 100 -13.72 -4.11 -10.56
CA TYR A 100 -14.39 -4.64 -11.76
C TYR A 100 -15.75 -4.01 -12.04
N THR A 101 -16.46 -3.53 -11.02
CA THR A 101 -17.84 -3.04 -11.15
C THR A 101 -17.94 -1.53 -10.91
N ASP A 102 -17.39 -1.04 -9.80
CA ASP A 102 -17.62 0.35 -9.38
C ASP A 102 -16.63 1.35 -10.03
N SER A 103 -15.45 0.89 -10.47
CA SER A 103 -14.39 1.73 -11.06
C SER A 103 -14.78 2.36 -12.41
N ASN A 104 -15.75 1.76 -13.10
CA ASN A 104 -16.21 2.20 -14.42
C ASN A 104 -17.07 3.48 -14.39
N SER A 105 -17.41 4.00 -13.20
CA SER A 105 -18.18 5.24 -13.06
C SER A 105 -17.37 6.34 -12.37
N TRP A 106 -16.73 7.19 -13.18
CA TRP A 106 -16.11 8.42 -12.67
C TRP A 106 -17.18 9.44 -12.30
N SER A 107 -17.64 9.36 -11.06
CA SER A 107 -18.68 10.26 -10.53
C SER A 107 -18.25 11.74 -10.46
N ARG A 108 -16.96 12.07 -10.65
CA ARG A 108 -16.51 13.48 -10.72
C ARG A 108 -15.17 13.65 -11.43
N LYS A 109 -15.16 14.34 -12.57
CA LYS A 109 -13.94 14.71 -13.33
C LYS A 109 -12.92 15.51 -12.49
N GLU A 110 -13.38 16.15 -11.42
CA GLU A 110 -12.55 16.96 -10.50
C GLU A 110 -11.63 16.12 -9.59
N ARG A 111 -11.88 14.81 -9.44
CA ARG A 111 -11.03 13.90 -8.65
C ARG A 111 -9.80 13.41 -9.44
N PHE A 112 -9.81 13.61 -10.76
CA PHE A 112 -8.70 13.30 -11.65
C PHE A 112 -7.60 14.37 -11.61
N PHE A 113 -7.98 15.62 -11.32
CA PHE A 113 -7.00 16.67 -11.08
C PHE A 113 -6.55 16.59 -9.61
N PRO A 114 -5.23 16.65 -9.34
CA PRO A 114 -4.75 16.81 -7.98
C PRO A 114 -5.48 18.00 -7.36
N THR A 115 -5.97 17.84 -6.14
CA THR A 115 -6.49 18.96 -5.36
C THR A 115 -5.52 20.15 -5.49
N LEU A 116 -6.01 21.39 -5.53
CA LEU A 116 -5.12 22.56 -5.64
C LEU A 116 -3.96 22.52 -4.63
N ALA A 117 -4.17 21.88 -3.47
CA ALA A 117 -3.13 21.55 -2.49
C ALA A 117 -2.06 20.56 -2.99
N SER A 118 -2.44 19.44 -3.61
CA SER A 118 -1.48 18.48 -4.18
C SER A 118 -0.79 19.01 -5.45
N ALA A 119 -1.47 19.84 -6.25
CA ALA A 119 -0.85 20.60 -7.34
C ALA A 119 0.17 21.63 -6.81
N ALA A 120 -0.15 22.33 -5.72
CA ALA A 120 0.76 23.29 -5.07
C ALA A 120 1.98 22.61 -4.45
N ILE A 121 1.83 21.41 -3.88
CA ILE A 121 2.95 20.60 -3.35
C ILE A 121 3.84 20.11 -4.48
N LEU A 122 3.27 19.59 -5.58
CA LEU A 122 4.07 19.18 -6.74
C LEU A 122 4.76 20.39 -7.39
N GLY A 123 4.08 21.53 -7.47
CA GLY A 123 4.65 22.79 -7.92
C GLY A 123 5.79 23.28 -7.03
N SER A 124 5.66 23.19 -5.70
CA SER A 124 6.70 23.61 -4.75
C SER A 124 7.90 22.67 -4.75
N VAL A 125 7.69 21.36 -4.87
CA VAL A 125 8.76 20.36 -5.04
C VAL A 125 9.48 20.56 -6.37
N PHE A 126 8.74 20.81 -7.46
CA PHE A 126 9.32 21.12 -8.77
C PHE A 126 10.11 22.44 -8.74
N TRP A 127 9.60 23.47 -8.06
CA TRP A 127 10.27 24.76 -7.89
C TRP A 127 11.58 24.65 -7.08
N MET A 128 11.60 23.83 -6.02
CA MET A 128 12.83 23.55 -5.28
C MET A 128 13.89 22.86 -6.16
N LYS A 129 13.51 21.90 -7.01
CA LYS A 129 14.43 21.25 -7.95
C LYS A 129 14.95 22.21 -9.03
N ARG A 130 14.16 23.20 -9.45
CA ARG A 130 14.55 24.15 -10.51
C ARG A 130 15.69 25.10 -10.08
N LYS A 131 15.74 25.53 -8.81
CA LYS A 131 16.84 26.39 -8.31
C LYS A 131 18.19 25.65 -8.30
N SER A 132 18.21 24.38 -7.89
CA SER A 132 19.44 23.58 -7.85
C SER A 132 20.04 23.31 -9.24
N LEU A 133 19.22 23.12 -10.27
CA LEU A 133 19.71 22.92 -11.65
C LEU A 133 20.28 24.20 -12.27
N ALA A 134 19.78 25.37 -11.89
CA ALA A 134 20.30 26.65 -12.35
C ALA A 134 21.70 26.92 -11.76
N ASP A 135 21.91 26.60 -10.47
CA ASP A 135 23.23 26.67 -9.82
C ASP A 135 24.25 25.70 -10.44
N LEU A 136 23.80 24.51 -10.86
CA LEU A 136 24.67 23.55 -11.58
C LEU A 136 25.08 24.04 -12.97
N TRP A 137 24.24 24.82 -13.65
CA TRP A 137 24.59 25.41 -14.95
C TRP A 137 25.62 26.55 -14.82
N ASP A 138 25.64 27.24 -13.68
CA ASP A 138 26.56 28.35 -13.40
C ASP A 138 27.97 27.88 -13.02
N LEU A 139 28.14 26.63 -12.58
CA LEU A 139 29.46 26.00 -12.37
C LEU A 139 30.27 25.84 -13.66
N LYS A 140 29.62 25.84 -14.83
CA LYS A 140 30.32 25.80 -16.13
C LYS A 140 31.03 27.13 -16.45
N LYS A 141 30.71 28.22 -15.74
CA LYS A 141 31.37 29.53 -15.94
C LYS A 141 32.58 29.77 -15.03
N ARG A 142 32.92 28.82 -14.14
CA ARG A 142 34.10 28.89 -13.25
C ARG A 142 35.17 27.86 -13.60
N VAL A 143 35.30 27.50 -14.88
CA VAL A 143 36.43 26.75 -15.46
C VAL A 143 36.86 27.47 -16.73
#